data_AF-A0A3L6VWH1-F1
#
_entry.id   AF-A0A3L6VWH1-F1
#
_cell.length_a   1.000
_cell.length_b   1.000
_cell.length_c   1.000
_cell.angle_alpha   90.00
_cell.angle_beta   90.00
_cell.angle_gamma   90.00
#
_symmetry.space_group_name_H-M   'P 1'
#
loop_
_entity.id
_entity.type
_entity.pdbx_description
1 polymer ?
#
loop_
_entity_poly.entity_id
_entity_poly.type
_entity_poly.pdbx_seq_one_letter_code
_entity_poly.pdbx_strand_id
1 'polypeptide(L)'
;MKWRAALFVAAAAVSSGVTLWLCSTLYYQYIVHSCGSQAMEGGGTRVVVVSDAHMLGHRKRSTVERLWVDWQAWLSFTTIVSRRRPDLIVFLGDQFDEGTAATNNVVHKEYIARFREIFDPNVAQSLHLLGNHDAAFGPGLTAPLVGRHEREFGPANRVVNVNNVLFLQLNTMALESDVLDQQVHHDAMAYDHPPYLLCPYEVSP
;
A
#
# COMPACT_ATOMS: atom_id res chain seq x y z
N MET A 1 20.90 6.27 47.24
CA MET A 1 19.45 6.51 47.06
C MET A 1 19.06 6.75 45.59
N LYS A 2 19.75 7.65 44.85
CA LYS A 2 19.45 7.97 43.43
C LYS A 2 19.52 6.78 42.46
N TRP A 3 20.48 5.86 42.63
CA TRP A 3 20.62 4.69 41.75
C TRP A 3 19.46 3.68 41.85
N ARG A 4 18.89 3.50 43.05
CA ARG A 4 17.71 2.64 43.25
C ARG A 4 16.46 3.22 42.57
N ALA A 5 16.28 4.54 42.61
CA ALA A 5 15.19 5.20 41.89
C ALA A 5 15.37 5.10 40.38
N ALA A 6 16.59 5.29 39.86
CA ALA A 6 16.89 5.10 38.45
C ALA A 6 16.65 3.66 37.98
N LEU A 7 17.06 2.67 38.76
CA LEU A 7 16.78 1.25 38.51
C LEU A 7 15.28 0.96 38.45
N PHE A 8 14.51 1.49 39.40
CA PHE A 8 13.06 1.32 39.43
C PHE A 8 12.39 1.92 38.19
N VAL A 9 12.76 3.15 37.80
CA VAL A 9 12.23 3.81 36.60
C VAL A 9 12.58 3.02 35.34
N ALA A 10 13.83 2.54 35.22
CA ALA A 10 14.25 1.72 34.10
C ALA A 10 13.46 0.39 34.03
N ALA A 11 13.30 -0.31 35.15
CA ALA A 11 12.53 -1.55 35.21
C ALA A 11 11.05 -1.32 34.85
N ALA A 12 10.44 -0.23 35.34
CA ALA A 12 9.08 0.14 34.99
C ALA A 12 8.93 0.45 33.50
N ALA A 13 9.87 1.19 32.90
CA ALA A 13 9.87 1.50 31.47
C ALA A 13 10.00 0.25 30.60
N VAL A 14 10.90 -0.67 30.95
CA VAL A 14 11.07 -1.95 30.24
C VAL A 14 9.81 -2.80 30.37
N SER A 15 9.26 -2.95 31.57
CA SER A 15 8.04 -3.73 31.81
C SER A 15 6.85 -3.19 31.00
N SER A 16 6.66 -1.87 30.99
CA SER A 16 5.62 -1.21 30.19
C SER A 16 5.84 -1.44 28.68
N GLY A 17 7.08 -1.30 28.19
CA GLY A 17 7.41 -1.57 26.80
C GLY A 17 7.11 -3.01 26.37
N VAL A 18 7.50 -4.00 27.19
CA VAL A 18 7.21 -5.42 26.95
C VAL A 18 5.71 -5.69 26.96
N THR A 19 4.99 -5.10 27.92
CA THR A 19 3.53 -5.25 28.01
C THR A 19 2.84 -4.69 26.77
N LEU A 20 3.22 -3.50 26.32
CA LEU A 20 2.68 -2.89 25.09
C LEU A 20 2.96 -3.75 23.85
N TRP A 21 4.18 -4.27 23.72
CA TRP A 21 4.56 -5.13 22.61
C TRP A 21 3.75 -6.44 22.59
N LEU A 22 3.62 -7.10 23.75
CA LEU A 22 2.82 -8.33 23.90
C LEU A 22 1.35 -8.07 23.60
N CYS A 23 0.77 -7.02 24.19
CA CYS A 23 -0.64 -6.66 23.97
C CYS A 23 -0.92 -6.39 22.49
N SER A 24 -0.05 -5.64 21.80
CA SER A 24 -0.23 -5.32 20.38
C SER A 24 -0.10 -6.56 19.50
N THR A 25 0.89 -7.42 19.79
CA THR A 25 1.08 -8.67 19.05
C THR A 25 -0.12 -9.61 19.22
N LEU A 26 -0.57 -9.82 20.46
CA LEU A 26 -1.75 -10.65 20.74
C LEU A 26 -3.02 -10.06 20.14
N TYR A 27 -3.17 -8.74 20.15
CA TYR A 27 -4.29 -8.05 19.53
C TYR A 27 -4.40 -8.36 18.03
N TYR A 28 -3.33 -8.13 17.25
CA TYR A 28 -3.37 -8.41 15.82
C TYR A 28 -3.54 -9.90 15.50
N GLN A 29 -2.88 -10.78 16.26
CA GLN A 29 -3.06 -12.22 16.09
C GLN A 29 -4.51 -12.65 16.36
N TYR A 30 -5.13 -12.10 17.41
CA TYR A 30 -6.52 -12.35 17.75
C TYR A 30 -7.48 -11.85 16.67
N ILE A 31 -7.32 -10.60 16.20
CA ILE A 31 -8.16 -10.02 15.14
C ILE A 31 -8.04 -10.83 13.85
N VAL A 32 -6.82 -11.15 13.42
CA VAL A 32 -6.64 -11.94 12.20
C VAL A 32 -7.18 -13.36 12.36
N HIS A 33 -7.09 -13.96 13.54
CA HIS A 33 -7.64 -15.29 13.80
C HIS A 33 -9.17 -15.30 13.87
N SER A 34 -9.78 -14.28 14.47
CA SER A 34 -11.24 -14.17 14.64
C SER A 34 -11.97 -13.85 13.34
N CYS A 35 -11.29 -13.23 12.37
CA CYS A 35 -11.79 -13.18 11.00
C CYS A 35 -11.93 -14.61 10.45
N GLY A 36 -13.16 -15.08 10.28
CA GLY A 36 -13.42 -16.37 9.64
C GLY A 36 -12.86 -16.38 8.20
N SER A 37 -12.18 -17.44 7.82
CA SER A 37 -12.04 -17.79 6.40
C SER A 37 -12.80 -19.07 6.17
N GLN A 38 -13.82 -19.03 5.31
CA GLN A 38 -14.33 -20.27 4.77
C GLN A 38 -13.26 -20.84 3.83
N ALA A 39 -12.82 -22.07 4.10
CA ALA A 39 -11.98 -22.78 3.16
C ALA A 39 -12.83 -23.00 1.90
N MET A 40 -12.46 -22.35 0.80
CA MET A 40 -13.10 -22.65 -0.47
C MET A 40 -12.61 -24.02 -0.94
N GLU A 41 -13.53 -24.98 -1.06
CA GLU A 41 -13.23 -26.24 -1.75
C GLU A 41 -12.85 -25.92 -3.20
N GLY A 42 -11.69 -26.42 -3.65
CA GLY A 42 -11.20 -26.23 -5.03
C GLY A 42 -9.97 -25.34 -5.20
N GLY A 43 -9.44 -24.74 -4.13
CA GLY A 43 -8.27 -23.86 -4.21
C GLY A 43 -8.63 -22.48 -4.78
N GLY A 44 -8.75 -21.49 -3.92
CA GLY A 44 -9.06 -20.10 -4.30
C GLY A 44 -7.83 -19.19 -4.25
N THR A 45 -7.82 -18.16 -5.10
CA THR A 45 -6.85 -17.06 -5.04
C THR A 45 -7.07 -16.23 -3.77
N ARG A 46 -6.09 -16.22 -2.87
CA ARG A 46 -6.13 -15.40 -1.65
C ARG A 46 -5.53 -14.05 -1.94
N VAL A 47 -6.32 -13.00 -1.76
CA VAL A 47 -5.89 -11.62 -1.96
C VAL A 47 -5.95 -10.88 -0.63
N VAL A 48 -4.87 -10.17 -0.28
CA VAL A 48 -4.89 -9.17 0.79
C VAL A 48 -4.97 -7.80 0.14
N VAL A 49 -5.96 -7.02 0.54
CA VAL A 49 -6.16 -5.65 0.04
C VAL A 49 -5.77 -4.69 1.15
N VAL A 50 -4.90 -3.73 0.82
CA VAL A 50 -4.44 -2.67 1.71
C VAL A 50 -4.86 -1.35 1.09
N SER A 51 -5.69 -0.58 1.77
CA SER A 51 -6.10 0.76 1.34
C SER A 51 -5.46 1.82 2.23
N ASP A 52 -5.15 2.99 1.66
CA ASP A 52 -4.74 4.19 2.39
C ASP A 52 -3.65 3.90 3.41
N ALA A 53 -2.56 3.26 2.96
CA ALA A 53 -1.42 2.97 3.84
C ALA A 53 -0.87 4.27 4.46
N HIS A 54 -0.93 5.35 3.68
CA HIS A 54 -0.81 6.74 4.11
C HIS A 54 0.40 6.97 5.03
N MET A 55 1.55 6.46 4.61
CA MET A 55 2.76 6.45 5.44
C MET A 55 3.22 7.90 5.72
N LEU A 56 3.29 8.26 7.01
CA LEU A 56 3.45 9.64 7.46
C LEU A 56 4.79 10.27 7.06
N GLY A 57 4.77 11.40 6.37
CA GLY A 57 5.97 12.12 5.92
C GLY A 57 6.70 12.92 7.01
N HIS A 58 7.55 13.87 6.64
CA HIS A 58 8.35 14.67 7.57
C HIS A 58 7.63 15.92 8.08
N ARG A 59 6.63 16.44 7.36
CA ARG A 59 6.05 17.75 7.65
C ARG A 59 5.06 17.64 8.79
N LYS A 60 5.24 18.47 9.81
CA LYS A 60 4.31 18.61 10.95
C LYS A 60 4.08 17.31 11.76
N ARG A 61 4.95 16.30 11.63
CA ARG A 61 4.85 15.02 12.36
C ARG A 61 6.09 14.78 13.20
N SER A 62 5.89 14.23 14.40
CA SER A 62 7.02 13.89 15.28
C SER A 62 7.65 12.56 14.88
N THR A 63 8.95 12.37 15.14
CA THR A 63 9.60 11.08 14.88
C THR A 63 9.00 9.94 15.70
N VAL A 64 8.56 10.22 16.94
CA VAL A 64 7.92 9.21 17.80
C VAL A 64 6.59 8.74 17.22
N GLU A 65 5.76 9.67 16.74
CA GLU A 65 4.49 9.37 16.08
C GLU A 65 4.69 8.50 14.84
N ARG A 66 5.69 8.84 14.00
CA ARG A 66 5.99 8.08 12.78
C ARG A 66 6.47 6.67 13.09
N LEU A 67 7.45 6.53 13.99
CA LEU A 67 7.94 5.22 14.42
C LEU A 67 6.82 4.36 15.02
N TRP A 68 5.90 4.97 15.77
CA TRP A 68 4.75 4.26 16.33
C TRP A 68 3.79 3.77 15.24
N VAL A 69 3.41 4.64 14.30
CA VAL A 69 2.51 4.28 13.18
C VAL A 69 3.15 3.23 12.27
N ASP A 70 4.43 3.42 11.93
CA ASP A 70 5.21 2.49 11.10
C ASP A 70 5.28 1.10 11.76
N TRP A 71 5.52 1.04 13.07
CA TRP A 71 5.55 -0.21 13.84
C TRP A 71 4.19 -0.93 13.86
N GLN A 72 3.09 -0.19 14.07
CA GLN A 72 1.74 -0.75 14.07
C GLN A 72 1.36 -1.28 12.68
N ALA A 73 1.68 -0.54 11.62
CA ALA A 73 1.45 -0.96 10.24
C ALA A 73 2.25 -2.24 9.91
N TRP A 74 3.54 -2.27 10.27
CA TRP A 74 4.40 -3.44 10.08
C TRP A 74 3.87 -4.67 10.81
N LEU A 75 3.49 -4.52 12.09
CA LEU A 75 2.98 -5.62 12.90
C LEU A 75 1.64 -6.16 12.35
N SER A 76 0.74 -5.27 11.95
CA SER A 76 -0.53 -5.62 11.31
C SER A 76 -0.32 -6.38 10.00
N PHE A 77 0.49 -5.82 9.11
CA PHE A 77 0.76 -6.36 7.78
C PHE A 77 1.45 -7.73 7.84
N THR A 78 2.52 -7.85 8.62
CA THR A 78 3.24 -9.12 8.79
C THR A 78 2.35 -10.19 9.41
N THR A 79 1.46 -9.82 10.33
CA THR A 79 0.49 -10.76 10.94
C THR A 79 -0.52 -11.28 9.91
N ILE A 80 -1.16 -10.41 9.12
CA ILE A 80 -2.15 -10.85 8.13
C ILE A 80 -1.50 -11.68 7.03
N VAL A 81 -0.35 -11.26 6.51
CA VAL A 81 0.36 -11.96 5.42
C VAL A 81 0.87 -13.32 5.87
N SER A 82 1.51 -13.40 7.04
CA SER A 82 2.03 -14.69 7.55
C SER A 82 0.92 -15.69 7.85
N ARG A 83 -0.24 -15.22 8.33
CA ARG A 83 -1.37 -16.07 8.71
C ARG A 83 -2.21 -16.50 7.51
N ARG A 84 -2.43 -15.61 6.53
CA ARG A 84 -3.30 -15.85 5.38
C ARG A 84 -2.56 -16.40 4.16
N ARG A 85 -1.24 -16.17 4.06
CA ARG A 85 -0.43 -16.58 2.91
C ARG A 85 -1.10 -16.22 1.58
N PRO A 86 -1.31 -14.92 1.32
CA PRO A 86 -1.96 -14.48 0.09
C PRO A 86 -1.11 -14.82 -1.13
N ASP A 87 -1.77 -15.05 -2.25
CA ASP A 87 -1.14 -15.19 -3.57
C ASP A 87 -0.86 -13.81 -4.20
N LEU A 88 -1.67 -12.80 -3.82
CA LEU A 88 -1.57 -11.42 -4.29
C LEU A 88 -1.85 -10.42 -3.17
N ILE A 89 -1.09 -9.33 -3.15
CA ILE A 89 -1.37 -8.16 -2.31
C ILE A 89 -1.73 -6.99 -3.21
N VAL A 90 -2.82 -6.29 -2.91
CA VAL A 90 -3.27 -5.13 -3.69
C VAL A 90 -3.29 -3.90 -2.79
N PHE A 91 -2.40 -2.95 -3.06
CA PHE A 91 -2.41 -1.61 -2.47
C PHE A 91 -3.27 -0.69 -3.32
N LEU A 92 -4.32 -0.09 -2.74
CA LEU A 92 -5.32 0.71 -3.45
C LEU A 92 -4.92 2.19 -3.68
N GLY A 93 -3.66 2.54 -3.44
CA GLY A 93 -3.16 3.91 -3.56
C GLY A 93 -2.94 4.59 -2.21
N ASP A 94 -2.50 5.83 -2.28
CA ASP A 94 -2.12 6.67 -1.14
C ASP A 94 -1.10 5.94 -0.24
N GLN A 95 -0.02 5.47 -0.86
CA GLN A 95 1.09 4.86 -0.13
C GLN A 95 1.75 5.86 0.82
N PHE A 96 1.80 7.14 0.45
CA PHE A 96 2.45 8.20 1.21
C PHE A 96 1.47 9.31 1.61
N ASP A 97 1.71 9.98 2.75
CA ASP A 97 1.08 11.28 3.07
C ASP A 97 1.62 12.41 2.18
N GLU A 98 2.89 12.28 1.77
CA GLU A 98 3.69 13.31 1.10
C GLU A 98 4.38 12.79 -0.17
N GLY A 99 3.66 12.14 -1.09
CA GLY A 99 4.23 11.57 -2.31
C GLY A 99 4.38 12.55 -3.49
N THR A 100 3.63 13.64 -3.46
CA THR A 100 3.48 14.59 -4.58
C THR A 100 4.72 15.45 -4.89
N ALA A 101 4.59 16.42 -5.80
CA ALA A 101 5.66 17.33 -6.24
C ALA A 101 6.28 18.16 -5.11
N ALA A 102 5.60 18.33 -3.97
CA ALA A 102 6.15 19.02 -2.80
C ALA A 102 7.34 18.27 -2.17
N THR A 103 7.49 16.98 -2.49
CA THR A 103 8.57 16.11 -2.00
C THR A 103 9.63 15.92 -3.09
N ASN A 104 10.87 16.28 -2.77
CA ASN A 104 12.00 16.10 -3.68
C ASN A 104 12.39 14.61 -3.79
N ASN A 105 13.13 14.26 -4.85
CA ASN A 105 13.46 12.86 -5.15
C ASN A 105 14.33 12.16 -4.07
N VAL A 106 15.12 12.91 -3.29
CA VAL A 106 15.95 12.31 -2.23
C VAL A 106 15.06 11.85 -1.09
N VAL A 107 14.20 12.74 -0.58
CA VAL A 107 13.23 12.42 0.49
C VAL A 107 12.24 11.36 0.02
N HIS A 108 11.80 11.43 -1.24
CA HIS A 108 10.90 10.41 -1.78
C HIS A 108 11.53 9.01 -1.78
N LYS A 109 12.83 8.89 -2.10
CA LYS A 109 13.54 7.60 -2.00
C LYS A 109 13.62 7.07 -0.57
N GLU A 110 13.78 7.96 0.41
CA GLU A 110 13.74 7.59 1.84
C GLU A 110 12.35 7.05 2.20
N TYR A 111 11.27 7.67 1.69
CA TYR A 111 9.91 7.18 1.90
C TYR A 111 9.69 5.80 1.27
N ILE A 112 10.21 5.57 0.06
CA ILE A 112 10.13 4.26 -0.61
C ILE A 112 10.85 3.19 0.19
N ALA A 113 12.06 3.48 0.70
CA ALA A 113 12.81 2.54 1.52
C ALA A 113 12.02 2.16 2.78
N ARG A 114 11.50 3.16 3.50
CA ARG A 114 10.70 2.94 4.71
C ARG A 114 9.40 2.18 4.42
N PHE A 115 8.73 2.49 3.31
CA PHE A 115 7.53 1.76 2.90
C PHE A 115 7.82 0.28 2.67
N ARG A 116 8.93 -0.05 2.01
CA ARG A 116 9.35 -1.45 1.78
C ARG A 116 9.81 -2.17 3.06
N GLU A 117 10.26 -1.44 4.08
CA GLU A 117 10.53 -2.01 5.41
C GLU A 117 9.24 -2.38 6.17
N ILE A 118 8.21 -1.54 6.06
CA ILE A 118 6.90 -1.76 6.70
C ILE A 118 6.12 -2.85 5.96
N PHE A 119 6.09 -2.75 4.63
CA PHE A 119 5.34 -3.61 3.71
C PHE A 119 6.32 -4.40 2.84
N ASP A 120 6.88 -5.48 3.40
CA ASP A 120 7.88 -6.32 2.71
C ASP A 120 7.39 -6.79 1.33
N PRO A 121 8.05 -6.39 0.23
CA PRO A 121 7.61 -6.73 -1.12
C PRO A 121 7.86 -8.19 -1.50
N ASN A 122 8.64 -8.94 -0.72
CA ASN A 122 9.06 -10.31 -1.07
C ASN A 122 8.10 -11.39 -0.57
N VAL A 123 7.09 -11.00 0.21
CA VAL A 123 6.16 -11.96 0.83
C VAL A 123 5.15 -12.55 -0.15
N ALA A 124 4.77 -11.79 -1.18
CA ALA A 124 3.88 -12.18 -2.27
C ALA A 124 3.98 -11.16 -3.41
N GLN A 125 3.48 -11.53 -4.60
CA GLN A 125 3.31 -10.56 -5.69
C GLN A 125 2.41 -9.40 -5.23
N SER A 126 2.78 -8.16 -5.56
CA SER A 126 2.01 -6.98 -5.18
C SER A 126 1.62 -6.08 -6.36
N LEU A 127 0.39 -5.56 -6.29
CA LEU A 127 -0.13 -4.49 -7.13
C LEU A 127 -0.22 -3.21 -6.33
N HIS A 128 0.13 -2.09 -6.95
CA HIS A 128 0.19 -0.79 -6.30
C HIS A 128 -0.49 0.22 -7.21
N LEU A 129 -1.76 0.48 -6.89
CA LEU A 129 -2.51 1.54 -7.53
C LEU A 129 -1.93 2.89 -7.12
N LEU A 130 -2.17 3.89 -7.97
CA LEU A 130 -1.72 5.25 -7.75
C LEU A 130 -2.83 6.04 -7.05
N GLY A 131 -2.51 6.71 -5.94
CA GLY A 131 -3.41 7.62 -5.24
C GLY A 131 -3.03 9.09 -5.39
N ASN A 132 -3.94 9.97 -4.94
CA ASN A 132 -3.78 11.42 -5.06
C ASN A 132 -2.69 11.95 -4.13
N HIS A 133 -2.41 11.31 -3.01
CA HIS A 133 -1.27 11.70 -2.18
C HIS A 133 0.08 11.27 -2.80
N ASP A 134 0.08 10.31 -3.74
CA ASP A 134 1.28 9.84 -4.42
C ASP A 134 1.65 10.71 -5.62
N ALA A 135 0.65 11.14 -6.41
CA ALA A 135 0.88 11.85 -7.68
C ALA A 135 0.02 13.10 -7.90
N ALA A 136 -0.64 13.62 -6.86
CA ALA A 136 -1.64 14.68 -6.97
C ALA A 136 -2.86 14.27 -7.83
N PHE A 137 -3.76 15.22 -8.09
CA PHE A 137 -5.03 14.98 -8.79
C PHE A 137 -5.30 16.10 -9.82
N GLY A 138 -6.14 15.82 -10.82
CA GLY A 138 -6.56 16.77 -11.84
C GLY A 138 -5.39 17.48 -12.52
N PRO A 139 -5.34 18.83 -12.56
CA PRO A 139 -4.22 19.58 -13.14
C PRO A 139 -2.84 19.32 -12.52
N GLY A 140 -2.80 18.80 -11.29
CA GLY A 140 -1.56 18.46 -10.59
C GLY A 140 -1.00 17.09 -10.95
N LEU A 141 -1.81 16.21 -11.56
CA LEU A 141 -1.39 14.90 -12.03
C LEU A 141 -0.52 15.05 -13.27
N THR A 142 0.77 14.72 -13.16
CA THR A 142 1.75 14.94 -14.23
C THR A 142 2.56 13.68 -14.52
N ALA A 143 3.02 13.52 -15.76
CA ALA A 143 3.84 12.39 -16.18
C ALA A 143 5.09 12.17 -15.30
N PRO A 144 5.81 13.20 -14.81
CA PRO A 144 6.91 13.00 -13.88
C PRO A 144 6.51 12.37 -12.53
N LEU A 145 5.31 12.67 -12.02
CA LEU A 145 4.79 12.10 -10.77
C LEU A 145 4.29 10.67 -10.99
N VAL A 146 3.53 10.43 -12.06
CA VAL A 146 3.12 9.07 -12.44
C VAL A 146 4.36 8.19 -12.67
N GLY A 147 5.32 8.67 -13.47
CA GLY A 147 6.56 7.95 -13.72
C GLY A 147 7.42 7.74 -12.48
N ARG A 148 7.25 8.54 -11.42
CA ARG A 148 7.92 8.31 -10.13
C ARG A 148 7.36 7.08 -9.43
N HIS A 149 6.03 6.96 -9.37
CA HIS A 149 5.37 5.76 -8.89
C HIS A 149 5.76 4.54 -9.72
N GLU A 150 5.68 4.66 -11.05
CA GLU A 150 5.89 3.52 -11.93
C GLU A 150 7.29 2.91 -11.84
N ARG A 151 8.30 3.73 -11.58
CA ARG A 151 9.68 3.28 -11.36
C ARG A 151 9.82 2.40 -10.11
N GLU A 152 9.01 2.62 -9.08
CA GLU A 152 9.20 1.98 -7.78
C GLU A 152 8.16 0.88 -7.49
N PHE A 153 6.97 1.01 -8.06
CA PHE A 153 5.79 0.19 -7.77
C PHE A 153 5.24 -0.55 -9.01
N GLY A 154 5.76 -0.24 -10.19
CA GLY A 154 5.32 -0.80 -11.47
C GLY A 154 4.24 0.03 -12.16
N PRO A 155 3.82 -0.38 -13.37
CA PRO A 155 2.94 0.42 -14.23
C PRO A 155 1.66 0.88 -13.51
N ALA A 156 1.25 2.14 -13.76
CA ALA A 156 0.06 2.71 -13.15
C ALA A 156 -1.23 2.06 -13.70
N ASN A 157 -1.19 1.67 -14.97
CA ASN A 157 -2.22 0.87 -15.65
C ASN A 157 -1.61 -0.46 -16.09
N ARG A 158 -2.22 -1.59 -15.69
CA ARG A 158 -1.80 -2.92 -16.15
C ARG A 158 -2.85 -3.99 -15.92
N VAL A 159 -2.75 -5.06 -16.71
CA VAL A 159 -3.50 -6.29 -16.50
C VAL A 159 -2.55 -7.37 -16.01
N VAL A 160 -2.91 -8.08 -14.94
CA VAL A 160 -2.16 -9.24 -14.47
C VAL A 160 -3.08 -10.45 -14.30
N ASN A 161 -2.56 -11.65 -14.56
CA ASN A 161 -3.26 -12.89 -14.28
C ASN A 161 -2.59 -13.57 -13.08
N VAL A 162 -3.36 -13.81 -12.01
CA VAL A 162 -2.91 -14.55 -10.83
C VAL A 162 -3.87 -15.70 -10.59
N ASN A 163 -3.35 -16.94 -10.63
CA ASN A 163 -4.14 -18.15 -10.43
C ASN A 163 -5.41 -18.20 -11.31
N ASN A 164 -5.27 -17.84 -12.59
CA ASN A 164 -6.36 -17.80 -13.57
C ASN A 164 -7.47 -16.77 -13.28
N VAL A 165 -7.18 -15.78 -12.43
CA VAL A 165 -8.01 -14.61 -12.17
C VAL A 165 -7.33 -13.38 -12.76
N LEU A 166 -8.06 -12.65 -13.59
CA LEU A 166 -7.58 -11.42 -14.22
C LEU A 166 -7.79 -10.23 -13.27
N PHE A 167 -6.74 -9.48 -12.99
CA PHE A 167 -6.79 -8.23 -12.24
C PHE A 167 -6.45 -7.07 -13.18
N LEU A 168 -7.36 -6.11 -13.28
CA LEU A 168 -7.17 -4.86 -14.01
C LEU A 168 -6.82 -3.75 -13.00
N GLN A 169 -5.60 -3.25 -13.09
CA GLN A 169 -5.13 -2.09 -12.34
C GLN A 169 -5.27 -0.86 -13.23
N LEU A 170 -5.96 0.18 -12.73
CA LEU A 170 -6.18 1.44 -13.44
C LEU A 170 -5.72 2.62 -12.59
N ASN A 171 -5.10 3.60 -13.24
CA ASN A 171 -4.92 4.94 -12.71
C ASN A 171 -6.22 5.71 -12.92
N THR A 172 -7.14 5.58 -11.97
CA THR A 172 -8.48 6.20 -12.05
C THR A 172 -8.41 7.72 -12.11
N MET A 173 -7.43 8.34 -11.44
CA MET A 173 -7.24 9.79 -11.48
C MET A 173 -6.92 10.31 -12.89
N ALA A 174 -6.26 9.49 -13.70
CA ALA A 174 -5.94 9.84 -15.08
C ALA A 174 -7.14 9.74 -16.03
N LEU A 175 -8.24 9.10 -15.63
CA LEU A 175 -9.48 9.01 -16.42
C LEU A 175 -10.34 10.28 -16.31
N GLU A 176 -10.01 11.17 -15.37
CA GLU A 176 -10.75 12.40 -15.14
C GLU A 176 -10.55 13.42 -16.26
N SER A 177 -11.60 14.20 -16.52
CA SER A 177 -11.63 15.15 -17.64
C SER A 177 -10.77 16.41 -17.44
N ASP A 178 -10.34 16.69 -16.21
CA ASP A 178 -9.57 17.89 -15.84
C ASP A 178 -8.06 17.63 -15.75
N VAL A 179 -7.60 16.44 -16.16
CA VAL A 179 -6.18 16.11 -16.30
C VAL A 179 -5.57 16.87 -17.47
N LEU A 180 -4.60 17.74 -17.18
CA LEU A 180 -3.96 18.57 -18.22
C LEU A 180 -2.85 17.83 -18.98
N ASP A 181 -2.26 16.80 -18.38
CA ASP A 181 -1.23 15.98 -19.02
C ASP A 181 -1.87 14.96 -19.98
N GLN A 182 -1.90 15.32 -21.27
CA GLN A 182 -2.57 14.54 -22.31
C GLN A 182 -2.02 13.12 -22.44
N GLN A 183 -0.73 12.91 -22.19
CA GLN A 183 -0.12 11.59 -22.30
C GLN A 183 -0.62 10.69 -21.17
N VAL A 184 -0.63 11.20 -19.93
CA VAL A 184 -1.14 10.46 -18.77
C VAL A 184 -2.61 10.09 -18.96
N HIS A 185 -3.43 11.03 -19.43
CA HIS A 185 -4.85 10.78 -19.70
C HIS A 185 -5.06 9.75 -20.82
N HIS A 186 -4.38 9.94 -21.96
CA HIS A 186 -4.47 9.03 -23.10
C HIS A 186 -4.07 7.59 -22.72
N ASP A 187 -2.97 7.43 -21.99
CA ASP A 187 -2.47 6.12 -21.58
C ASP A 187 -3.43 5.40 -20.63
N ALA A 188 -4.15 6.13 -19.76
CA ALA A 188 -5.18 5.52 -18.91
C ALA A 188 -6.42 5.11 -19.72
N MET A 189 -6.91 5.97 -20.61
CA MET A 189 -8.08 5.70 -21.47
C MET A 189 -7.88 4.47 -22.36
N ALA A 190 -6.64 4.21 -22.80
CA ALA A 190 -6.31 3.01 -23.58
C ALA A 190 -6.54 1.69 -22.82
N TYR A 191 -6.51 1.70 -21.48
CA TYR A 191 -6.80 0.54 -20.63
C TYR A 191 -8.26 0.47 -20.17
N ASP A 192 -8.96 1.60 -20.09
CA ASP A 192 -10.39 1.65 -19.74
C ASP A 192 -11.28 1.14 -20.88
N HIS A 193 -10.87 1.40 -22.13
CA HIS A 193 -11.52 0.87 -23.34
C HIS A 193 -10.53 0.02 -24.16
N PRO A 194 -10.13 -1.18 -23.69
CA PRO A 194 -9.18 -2.00 -24.41
C PRO A 194 -9.83 -2.41 -25.74
N PRO A 195 -9.23 -2.09 -26.91
CA PRO A 195 -9.81 -2.45 -28.21
C PRO A 195 -10.01 -3.97 -28.39
N TYR A 196 -9.39 -4.79 -27.53
CA TYR A 196 -9.48 -6.25 -27.55
C TYR A 196 -10.46 -6.85 -26.52
N LEU A 197 -11.03 -6.04 -25.61
CA LEU A 197 -12.08 -6.47 -24.66
C LEU A 197 -13.49 -6.03 -25.11
N LEU A 198 -13.60 -5.34 -26.25
CA LEU A 198 -14.84 -5.27 -26.99
C LEU A 198 -15.19 -6.71 -27.40
N CYS A 199 -16.25 -7.26 -26.80
CA CYS A 199 -16.89 -8.48 -27.27
C CYS A 199 -16.94 -8.44 -28.80
N PRO A 200 -16.58 -9.53 -29.52
CA PRO A 200 -16.91 -9.58 -30.94
C PRO A 200 -18.42 -9.33 -31.02
N TYR A 201 -18.81 -8.26 -31.70
CA TYR A 201 -20.17 -8.15 -32.20
C TYR A 201 -20.41 -9.46 -32.96
N GLU A 202 -21.23 -10.34 -32.39
CA GLU A 202 -21.87 -11.39 -33.17
C GLU A 202 -22.67 -10.66 -34.25
N VAL A 203 -22.07 -10.53 -35.43
CA VAL A 203 -22.83 -10.29 -36.64
C VAL A 203 -23.54 -11.61 -36.91
N SER A 204 -24.74 -11.75 -36.36
CA SER A 204 -25.65 -12.80 -36.77
C SER A 204 -25.98 -12.59 -38.26
N PRO A 205 -25.99 -13.65 -39.07
CA PRO A 205 -26.22 -13.58 -40.52
C PRO A 205 -27.63 -13.10 -40.88
#